data_AF-A0A355PPE0-F1
#
_entry.id   AF-A0A355PPE0-F1
#
_cell.length_a   1.000
_cell.length_b   1.000
_cell.length_c   1.000
_cell.angle_alpha   90.00
_cell.angle_beta   90.00
_cell.angle_gamma   90.00
#
_symmetry.space_group_name_H-M   'P 1'
#
loop_
_entity.id
_entity.type
_entity.pdbx_description
1 polymer ?
#
loop_
_entity_poly.entity_id
_entity_poly.type
_entity_poly.pdbx_seq_one_letter_code
_entity_poly.pdbx_strand_id
1 'polypeptide(L)' 'AAAATTPNGPEKTDRSTPGDAPVYSLYDEREEILKALYTFHNSRTKTAEFLGIDKSTLWRKMKKYHILLP' A
#
# COMPACT_ATOMS: atom_id res chain seq x y z
N ALA A 1 44.60 -10.96 -3.05
CA ALA A 1 43.59 -10.11 -2.39
C ALA A 1 42.48 -9.85 -3.39
N ALA A 2 41.25 -10.11 -2.99
CA ALA A 2 40.06 -10.15 -3.85
C ALA A 2 39.51 -8.76 -4.16
N ALA A 3 39.03 -8.56 -5.39
CA ALA A 3 37.99 -7.59 -5.72
C ALA A 3 37.30 -8.04 -7.01
N ALA A 4 36.32 -8.93 -6.87
CA ALA A 4 35.42 -9.29 -7.95
C ALA A 4 34.44 -8.13 -8.17
N THR A 5 34.52 -7.50 -9.34
CA THR A 5 33.44 -6.66 -9.86
C THR A 5 32.57 -7.56 -10.73
N THR A 6 31.33 -7.81 -10.30
CA THR A 6 30.26 -8.23 -11.22
C THR A 6 29.05 -7.31 -11.05
N PRO A 7 28.46 -6.86 -12.17
CA PRO A 7 27.24 -6.05 -12.23
C PRO A 7 26.00 -6.96 -12.19
N ASN A 8 24.83 -6.44 -11.79
CA ASN A 8 23.47 -6.73 -12.31
C ASN A 8 22.41 -6.09 -11.38
N GLY A 9 21.36 -5.49 -11.98
CA GLY A 9 20.46 -4.46 -11.42
C GLY A 9 19.28 -4.94 -10.53
N PRO A 10 18.07 -4.33 -10.56
CA PRO A 10 17.56 -3.32 -11.49
C PRO A 10 17.19 -1.96 -10.86
N GLU A 11 17.62 -0.92 -11.58
CA GLU A 11 16.85 0.26 -11.96
C GLU A 11 15.34 0.22 -11.64
N LYS A 12 14.89 1.22 -10.85
CA LYS A 12 13.64 1.97 -11.05
C LYS A 12 13.56 3.07 -9.99
N THR A 13 14.08 4.25 -10.32
CA THR A 13 13.42 5.53 -10.03
C THR A 13 13.97 6.52 -11.05
N ASP A 14 13.55 6.31 -12.30
CA ASP A 14 13.72 7.29 -13.35
C ASP A 14 12.86 8.53 -13.06
N ARG A 15 13.35 9.63 -13.62
CA ARG A 15 13.03 11.03 -13.42
C ARG A 15 11.58 11.41 -13.77
N SER A 16 11.15 12.47 -13.09
CA SER A 16 10.35 13.59 -13.63
C SER A 16 9.03 13.32 -14.36
N THR A 17 7.92 13.55 -13.66
CA THR A 17 6.77 14.28 -14.23
C THR A 17 6.13 15.18 -13.16
N PRO A 18 6.42 16.49 -13.15
CA PRO A 18 5.54 17.49 -12.56
C PRO A 18 4.57 17.95 -13.66
N GLY A 19 3.30 17.52 -13.66
CA GLY A 19 2.37 18.06 -14.66
C GLY A 19 0.99 17.44 -14.83
N ASP A 20 0.75 16.21 -14.35
CA ASP A 20 -0.55 15.55 -14.51
C ASP A 20 -0.74 14.47 -13.43
N ALA A 21 -0.48 14.83 -12.16
CA ALA A 21 -0.78 13.92 -11.07
C ALA A 21 -2.31 13.69 -11.10
N PRO A 22 -2.80 12.46 -11.36
CA PRO A 22 -4.22 12.21 -11.33
C PRO A 22 -4.70 12.69 -9.97
N VAL A 23 -5.72 13.54 -9.99
CA VAL A 23 -6.39 14.02 -8.80
C VAL A 23 -6.84 12.78 -8.03
N TYR A 24 -6.03 12.33 -7.06
CA TYR A 24 -6.29 11.20 -6.17
C TYR A 24 -7.40 11.58 -5.18
N SER A 25 -8.54 12.05 -5.70
CA SER A 25 -9.68 12.53 -4.91
C SER A 25 -10.91 11.63 -5.03
N LEU A 26 -10.82 10.43 -5.61
CA LEU A 26 -11.97 9.51 -5.73
C LEU A 26 -11.61 8.03 -5.49
N TYR A 27 -10.49 7.74 -4.82
CA TYR A 27 -10.37 6.43 -4.19
C TYR A 27 -11.06 6.53 -2.84
N ASP A 28 -12.24 5.93 -2.72
CA ASP A 28 -12.84 5.65 -1.43
C ASP A 28 -11.95 4.64 -0.71
N GLU A 29 -10.83 5.10 -0.14
CA GLU A 29 -9.89 4.27 0.63
C GLU A 29 -10.64 3.44 1.68
N ARG A 30 -11.71 4.01 2.22
CA ARG A 30 -12.66 3.32 3.10
C ARG A 30 -13.26 2.08 2.44
N GLU A 31 -13.81 2.21 1.24
CA GLU A 31 -14.42 1.10 0.51
C GLU A 31 -13.39 0.05 0.11
N GLU A 32 -12.19 0.46 -0.29
CA GLU A 32 -11.10 -0.46 -0.62
C GLU A 32 -10.70 -1.30 0.60
N ILE A 33 -10.56 -0.64 1.76
CA ILE A 33 -10.30 -1.29 3.05
C ILE A 33 -11.44 -2.24 3.40
N LEU A 34 -12.71 -1.85 3.23
CA LEU A 34 -13.87 -2.70 3.50
C LEU A 34 -13.94 -3.92 2.58
N LYS A 35 -13.75 -3.74 1.26
CA LYS A 35 -13.72 -4.82 0.27
C LYS A 35 -12.60 -5.81 0.57
N ALA A 36 -11.42 -5.30 0.90
CA ALA A 36 -10.29 -6.15 1.26
C ALA A 36 -10.56 -6.89 2.58
N LEU A 37 -11.11 -6.23 3.60
CA LEU A 37 -11.48 -6.88 4.87
C LEU A 37 -12.53 -7.97 4.65
N TYR A 38 -13.55 -7.72 3.83
CA TYR A 38 -14.55 -8.73 3.49
C TYR A 38 -13.94 -9.94 2.74
N THR A 39 -13.11 -9.67 1.73
CA THR A 39 -12.43 -10.71 0.94
C THR A 39 -11.52 -11.60 1.79
N PHE A 40 -10.84 -11.02 2.77
CA PHE A 40 -9.91 -11.74 3.65
C PHE A 40 -10.52 -12.17 4.99
N HIS A 41 -11.86 -12.18 5.12
CA HIS A 41 -12.55 -12.59 6.35
C HIS A 41 -12.06 -11.83 7.59
N ASN A 42 -11.99 -10.49 7.51
CA ASN A 42 -11.45 -9.58 8.52
C ASN A 42 -9.97 -9.80 8.88
N SER A 43 -9.21 -10.55 8.08
CA SER A 43 -7.78 -10.76 8.34
C SER A 43 -6.98 -9.49 8.07
N ARG A 44 -6.73 -8.72 9.13
CA ARG A 44 -5.99 -7.44 9.07
C ARG A 44 -4.58 -7.59 8.48
N THR A 45 -3.92 -8.74 8.70
CA THR A 45 -2.59 -9.01 8.14
C THR A 45 -2.66 -9.14 6.62
N LYS A 46 -3.56 -10.00 6.11
CA LYS A 46 -3.72 -10.20 4.66
C LYS A 46 -4.23 -8.95 3.95
N THR A 47 -5.13 -8.21 4.59
CA THR A 47 -5.60 -6.92 4.07
C THR A 47 -4.47 -5.91 3.96
N ALA A 48 -3.60 -5.82 4.97
CA ALA A 48 -2.46 -4.90 4.96
C ALA A 48 -1.45 -5.29 3.86
N GLU A 49 -1.14 -6.57 3.72
CA GLU A 49 -0.30 -7.11 2.64
C GLU A 49 -0.90 -6.83 1.25
N PHE A 50 -2.21 -7.05 1.07
CA PHE A 50 -2.91 -6.80 -0.18
C PHE A 50 -2.92 -5.33 -0.58
N LEU A 51 -3.11 -4.43 0.40
CA LEU A 51 -3.06 -2.98 0.19
C LEU A 51 -1.62 -2.44 0.09
N GLY A 52 -0.60 -3.28 0.36
CA GLY A 52 0.80 -2.87 0.38
C GLY A 52 1.13 -1.86 1.50
N ILE A 53 0.35 -1.86 2.59
CA ILE A 53 0.53 -0.94 3.73
C ILE A 53 0.91 -1.70 4.99
N ASP A 54 1.58 -1.03 5.92
CA ASP A 54 1.83 -1.61 7.24
C ASP A 54 0.51 -1.84 8.01
N LYS A 55 0.46 -2.89 8.82
CA LYS A 55 -0.70 -3.23 9.66
C LYS A 55 -1.10 -2.08 10.60
N SER A 56 -0.14 -1.31 11.10
CA SER A 56 -0.37 -0.14 11.96
C SER A 56 -0.95 1.04 11.16
N THR A 57 -0.61 1.15 9.88
CA THR A 57 -1.20 2.12 8.95
C THR A 57 -2.64 1.76 8.62
N LEU A 58 -2.91 0.47 8.36
CA LEU A 58 -4.27 -0.04 8.19
C LEU A 58 -5.14 0.29 9.42
N TRP A 59 -4.65 0.02 10.63
CA TRP A 59 -5.37 0.35 11.87
C TRP A 59 -5.70 1.84 12.00
N ARG A 60 -4.74 2.72 11.71
CA ARG A 60 -4.96 4.18 11.73
C ARG A 60 -6.02 4.61 10.71
N LYS A 61 -6.00 4.04 9.51
CA LYS A 61 -7.03 4.28 8.48
C LYS A 61 -8.40 3.74 8.90
N MET A 62 -8.46 2.53 9.46
CA MET A 62 -9.69 1.95 10.02
C MET A 62 -10.27 2.85 11.12
N LYS A 63 -9.43 3.39 12.01
CA LYS A 63 -9.85 4.34 13.04
C LYS A 63 -10.34 5.67 12.44
N LYS A 64 -9.63 6.21 11.44
CA LYS A 64 -10.01 7.45 10.72
C LYS A 64 -11.37 7.32 10.05
N TYR A 65 -11.65 6.17 9.46
CA TYR A 65 -12.91 5.90 8.76
C TYR A 65 -14.00 5.25 9.61
N HIS A 66 -13.79 5.18 10.95
CA HIS A 66 -14.72 4.58 11.90
C HIS A 66 -15.16 3.14 11.53
N ILE A 67 -14.24 2.37 10.95
CA ILE A 67 -14.44 0.95 10.61
C ILE A 67 -14.32 0.14 11.91
N LEU A 68 -15.44 0.01 12.63
CA LEU A 68 -15.60 -0.81 13.82
C LEU A 68 -15.96 -2.23 13.37
N LEU A 69 -14.94 -3.05 13.15
CA LEU A 69 -15.14 -4.49 12.99
C LEU A 69 -15.03 -5.16 14.37
N PRO A 70 -15.98 -6.03 14.75
CA PRO A 70 -15.93 -6.79 16.00
C PRO A 70 -14.71 -7.72 16.06
#